data_AF-A0A329RY91-F1
#
_entry.id   AF-A0A329RY91-F1
#
_cell.length_a   1.000
_cell.length_b   1.000
_cell.length_c   1.000
_cell.angle_alpha   90.00
_cell.angle_beta   90.00
_cell.angle_gamma   90.00
#
_symmetry.space_group_name_H-M   'P 1'
#
loop_
_entity.id
_entity.type
_entity.pdbx_description
1 polymer ?
#
loop_
_entity_poly.entity_id
_entity_poly.type
_entity_poly.pdbx_seq_one_letter_code
_entity_poly.pdbx_strand_id
1 'polypeptide(L)'
;MKENYLFLGNPGIGKSTLINCLIGQQEFESGLSYGAGMTQLFQKSTHQDIVYMDTPGLADREIKQQAAAAITQALRQSGRYKLFFMVRLENGRVVSEDLATIETVMDSIDMEDAPFSIVINNVKKRQYETMMKKAPSFSKL
;
A
#
# COMPACT_ATOMS: atom_id res chain seq x y z
N MET A 1 -11.78 17.47 -9.34
CA MET A 1 -10.79 17.38 -8.25
C MET A 1 -9.92 16.17 -8.53
N LYS A 2 -8.60 16.28 -8.44
CA LYS A 2 -7.65 15.21 -8.82
C LYS A 2 -7.72 14.05 -7.81
N GLU A 3 -7.76 12.82 -8.30
CA GLU A 3 -7.66 11.61 -7.47
C GLU A 3 -6.20 11.15 -7.36
N ASN A 4 -5.78 10.80 -6.15
CA ASN A 4 -4.42 10.38 -5.85
C ASN A 4 -4.45 9.06 -5.09
N TYR A 5 -3.94 7.99 -5.69
CA TYR A 5 -3.93 6.63 -5.12
C TYR A 5 -2.52 6.30 -4.65
N LEU A 6 -2.35 6.17 -3.35
CA LEU A 6 -1.06 5.95 -2.70
C LEU A 6 -0.95 4.52 -2.20
N PHE A 7 0.00 3.76 -2.75
CA PHE A 7 0.24 2.37 -2.37
C PHE A 7 1.41 2.27 -1.41
N LEU A 8 1.16 1.66 -0.25
CA LEU A 8 2.08 1.61 0.89
C LEU A 8 2.29 0.16 1.32
N GLY A 9 3.47 -0.14 1.85
CA GLY A 9 3.80 -1.47 2.34
C GLY A 9 5.26 -1.83 2.18
N ASN A 10 5.63 -2.94 2.81
CA ASN A 10 7.02 -3.42 2.85
C ASN A 10 7.55 -3.81 1.45
N PRO A 11 8.88 -3.87 1.27
CA PRO A 11 9.50 -4.27 0.00
C PRO A 11 9.00 -5.65 -0.48
N GLY A 12 8.92 -5.84 -1.80
CA GLY A 12 8.58 -7.13 -2.40
C GLY A 12 7.11 -7.58 -2.27
N ILE A 13 6.24 -6.75 -1.68
CA ILE A 13 4.82 -7.11 -1.47
C ILE A 13 3.95 -6.99 -2.74
N GLY A 14 4.49 -6.44 -3.84
CA GLY A 14 3.80 -6.35 -5.13
C GLY A 14 3.00 -5.07 -5.39
N LYS A 15 3.41 -3.93 -4.81
CA LYS A 15 2.80 -2.60 -5.05
C LYS A 15 2.81 -2.21 -6.53
N SER A 16 4.00 -2.14 -7.12
CA SER A 16 4.20 -1.80 -8.52
C SER A 16 3.46 -2.76 -9.46
N THR A 17 3.48 -4.05 -9.15
CA THR A 17 2.73 -5.07 -9.90
C THR A 17 1.23 -4.81 -9.86
N LEU A 18 0.65 -4.55 -8.68
CA LEU A 18 -0.77 -4.24 -8.54
C LEU A 18 -1.14 -2.95 -9.28
N ILE A 19 -0.32 -1.92 -9.18
CA ILE A 19 -0.55 -0.65 -9.90
C ILE A 19 -0.56 -0.90 -11.41
N ASN A 20 0.42 -1.62 -11.96
CA ASN A 20 0.44 -1.99 -13.37
C ASN A 20 -0.82 -2.77 -13.78
N CYS A 21 -1.31 -3.69 -12.94
CA CYS A 21 -2.56 -4.40 -13.19
C CYS A 21 -3.79 -3.47 -13.21
N LEU A 22 -3.84 -2.47 -12.33
CA LEU A 22 -4.93 -1.49 -12.28
C LEU A 22 -4.92 -0.54 -13.48
N ILE A 23 -3.73 -0.16 -13.95
CA ILE A 23 -3.54 0.66 -15.14
C ILE A 23 -3.80 -0.15 -16.42
N GLY A 24 -3.50 -1.45 -16.40
CA GLY A 24 -3.64 -2.35 -17.56
C GLY A 24 -2.42 -2.36 -18.48
N GLN A 25 -1.32 -1.71 -18.10
CA GLN A 25 -0.05 -1.73 -18.81
C GLN A 25 1.13 -1.60 -17.84
N GLN A 26 2.34 -1.92 -18.31
CA GLN A 26 3.56 -1.80 -17.51
C GLN A 26 4.03 -0.34 -17.47
N GLU A 27 3.72 0.36 -16.37
CA GLU A 27 4.16 1.73 -16.09
C GLU A 27 5.33 1.77 -15.11
N PHE A 28 5.30 0.91 -14.10
CA PHE A 28 6.30 0.82 -13.04
C PHE A 28 7.14 -0.44 -13.25
N GLU A 29 8.46 -0.35 -13.07
CA GLU A 29 9.29 -1.55 -13.05
C GLU A 29 8.88 -2.47 -11.89
N SER A 30 8.60 -3.73 -12.18
CA SER A 30 8.14 -4.69 -11.18
C SER A 30 8.73 -6.08 -11.47
N GLY A 31 9.08 -6.82 -10.42
CA GLY A 31 9.73 -8.11 -10.55
C GLY A 31 10.33 -8.62 -9.23
N LEU A 32 10.93 -9.81 -9.28
CA LEU A 32 11.65 -10.39 -8.14
C LEU A 32 13.03 -9.73 -8.01
N SER A 33 13.28 -9.09 -6.88
CA SER A 33 14.61 -8.69 -6.43
C SER A 33 14.98 -9.46 -5.17
N TYR A 34 16.18 -10.05 -5.16
CA TYR A 34 16.70 -10.70 -3.96
C TYR A 34 17.34 -9.64 -3.05
N GLY A 35 16.88 -9.54 -1.80
CA GLY A 35 17.51 -8.75 -0.73
C GLY A 35 17.04 -7.30 -0.55
N ALA A 36 16.49 -6.64 -1.57
CA ALA A 36 15.93 -5.28 -1.47
C ALA A 36 14.72 -5.12 -2.39
N GLY A 37 13.92 -4.05 -2.23
CA GLY A 37 12.84 -3.74 -3.17
C GLY A 37 13.36 -3.11 -4.48
N MET A 38 12.70 -3.37 -5.61
CA MET A 38 13.02 -2.72 -6.88
C MET A 38 12.75 -1.22 -6.86
N THR A 39 11.66 -0.80 -6.22
CA THR A 39 11.31 0.61 -6.05
C THR A 39 12.21 1.25 -4.99
N GLN A 40 13.25 1.97 -5.43
CA GLN A 40 14.18 2.71 -4.55
C GLN A 40 13.74 4.15 -4.30
N LEU A 41 12.91 4.72 -5.17
CA LEU A 41 12.43 6.09 -5.10
C LEU A 41 10.91 6.15 -5.23
N PHE A 42 10.31 7.21 -4.72
CA PHE A 42 8.89 7.49 -4.88
C PHE A 42 8.57 7.77 -6.36
N GLN A 43 7.62 7.03 -6.94
CA GLN A 43 7.25 7.15 -8.35
C GLN A 43 5.78 7.56 -8.50
N LYS A 44 5.47 8.32 -9.56
CA LYS A 44 4.11 8.75 -9.91
C LYS A 44 3.85 8.47 -11.38
N SER A 45 2.67 7.91 -11.70
CA SER A 45 2.14 7.87 -13.06
C SER A 45 0.68 8.31 -13.05
N THR A 46 0.24 9.02 -14.09
CA THR A 46 -1.15 9.48 -14.22
C THR A 46 -1.83 8.68 -15.32
N HIS A 47 -2.94 8.03 -14.98
CA HIS A 47 -3.74 7.26 -15.93
C HIS A 47 -5.22 7.52 -15.65
N GLN A 48 -5.98 7.90 -16.71
CA GLN A 48 -7.41 8.21 -16.61
C GLN A 48 -7.75 9.16 -15.44
N ASP A 49 -7.04 10.30 -15.35
CA ASP A 49 -7.20 11.32 -14.31
C ASP A 49 -6.90 10.88 -12.86
N ILE A 50 -6.39 9.67 -12.66
CA ILE A 50 -5.94 9.15 -11.37
C ILE A 50 -4.41 9.17 -11.34
N VAL A 51 -3.85 9.75 -10.29
CA VAL A 51 -2.41 9.69 -10.00
C VAL A 51 -2.12 8.46 -9.18
N TYR A 52 -1.48 7.47 -9.77
CA TYR A 52 -0.96 6.29 -9.07
C TYR A 52 0.42 6.60 -8.51
N MET A 53 0.63 6.29 -7.24
CA MET A 53 1.86 6.57 -6.53
C MET A 53 2.40 5.28 -5.91
N ASP A 54 3.59 4.87 -6.37
CA ASP A 54 4.32 3.73 -5.84
C ASP A 54 5.41 4.22 -4.88
N THR A 55 5.39 3.75 -3.64
CA THR A 55 6.40 4.13 -2.64
C THR A 55 7.51 3.08 -2.57
N PRO A 56 8.74 3.47 -2.20
CA PRO A 56 9.74 2.51 -1.77
C PRO A 56 9.20 1.62 -0.64
N GLY A 57 9.74 0.42 -0.55
CA GLY A 57 9.39 -0.48 0.53
C GLY A 57 9.82 0.08 1.88
N LEU A 58 8.89 0.13 2.83
CA LEU A 58 9.07 0.80 4.11
C LEU A 58 9.77 -0.09 5.16
N ALA A 59 10.76 -0.92 4.79
CA ALA A 59 11.38 -1.82 5.76
C ALA A 59 12.34 -1.10 6.73
N ASP A 60 13.15 -0.17 6.22
CA ASP A 60 14.13 0.58 7.02
C ASP A 60 13.50 1.78 7.72
N ARG A 61 13.90 1.99 8.98
CA ARG A 61 13.36 3.07 9.84
C ARG A 61 13.60 4.47 9.25
N GLU A 62 14.72 4.67 8.58
CA GLU A 62 15.04 5.94 7.91
C GLU A 62 14.19 6.15 6.66
N ILE A 63 14.01 5.09 5.84
CA ILE A 63 13.11 5.09 4.67
C ILE A 63 11.65 5.33 5.11
N LYS A 64 11.24 4.75 6.25
CA LYS A 64 9.91 4.99 6.86
C LYS A 64 9.70 6.46 7.17
N GLN A 65 10.65 7.13 7.82
CA GLN A 65 10.51 8.54 8.19
C GLN A 65 10.49 9.46 6.96
N GLN A 66 11.33 9.19 5.96
CA GLN A 66 11.34 9.95 4.71
C GLN A 66 10.02 9.76 3.94
N ALA A 67 9.52 8.53 3.87
CA ALA A 67 8.24 8.25 3.25
C ALA A 67 7.09 8.90 4.01
N ALA A 68 7.06 8.80 5.33
CA ALA A 68 6.10 9.50 6.19
C ALA A 68 6.07 11.01 5.89
N ALA A 69 7.22 11.68 5.90
CA ALA A 69 7.31 13.11 5.57
C ALA A 69 6.82 13.42 4.14
N ALA A 70 7.18 12.59 3.16
CA ALA A 70 6.72 12.74 1.78
C ALA A 70 5.21 12.52 1.65
N ILE A 71 4.64 11.59 2.43
CA ILE A 71 3.20 11.33 2.50
C ILE A 71 2.48 12.51 3.15
N THR A 72 2.94 12.99 4.31
CA THR A 72 2.38 14.19 4.96
C THR A 72 2.42 15.39 4.01
N GLN A 73 3.53 15.60 3.29
CA GLN A 73 3.63 16.67 2.31
C GLN A 73 2.71 16.45 1.11
N ALA A 74 2.56 15.22 0.62
CA ALA A 74 1.65 14.88 -0.47
C ALA A 74 0.19 15.09 -0.04
N LEU A 75 -0.21 14.64 1.15
CA LEU A 75 -1.57 14.78 1.69
C LEU A 75 -1.97 16.24 1.94
N ARG A 76 -0.99 17.13 2.14
CA ARG A 76 -1.21 18.59 2.23
C ARG A 76 -1.47 19.25 0.87
N GLN A 77 -1.23 18.57 -0.25
CA GLN A 77 -1.51 19.10 -1.58
C GLN A 77 -3.01 19.00 -1.90
N SER A 78 -3.48 19.85 -2.82
CA SER A 78 -4.88 19.83 -3.24
C SER A 78 -5.22 18.53 -3.99
N GLY A 79 -6.26 17.83 -3.52
CA GLY A 79 -6.76 16.61 -4.15
C GLY A 79 -7.43 15.66 -3.16
N ARG A 80 -8.02 14.58 -3.67
CA ARG A 80 -8.46 13.46 -2.82
C ARG A 80 -7.38 12.40 -2.82
N TYR A 81 -7.02 11.94 -1.63
CA TYR A 81 -6.04 10.88 -1.44
C TYR A 81 -6.73 9.61 -0.95
N LYS A 82 -6.39 8.48 -1.55
CA LYS A 82 -6.77 7.14 -1.09
C LYS A 82 -5.51 6.38 -0.73
N LEU A 83 -5.45 5.92 0.51
CA LEU A 83 -4.34 5.14 1.04
C LEU A 83 -4.64 3.65 0.88
N PHE A 84 -3.72 2.92 0.26
CA PHE A 84 -3.80 1.47 0.10
C PHE A 84 -2.60 0.82 0.77
N PHE A 85 -2.81 0.23 1.95
CA PHE A 85 -1.78 -0.55 2.64
C PHE A 85 -1.84 -1.99 2.16
N MET A 86 -0.77 -2.42 1.51
CA MET A 86 -0.59 -3.82 1.15
C MET A 86 -0.05 -4.58 2.35
N VAL A 87 -0.68 -5.71 2.67
CA VAL A 87 -0.28 -6.56 3.78
C VAL A 87 -0.21 -8.03 3.38
N ARG A 88 0.68 -8.77 4.04
CA ARG A 88 0.80 -10.21 3.92
C ARG A 88 0.04 -10.87 5.06
N LEU A 89 -0.41 -12.09 4.78
CA LEU A 89 -0.99 -12.95 5.79
C LEU A 89 -0.11 -14.15 6.07
N GLU A 90 0.18 -14.39 7.35
CA GLU A 90 0.77 -15.62 7.86
C GLU A 90 -0.29 -16.36 8.67
N ASN A 91 -0.65 -17.56 8.24
CA ASN A 91 -1.68 -18.38 8.88
C ASN A 91 -3.02 -17.64 9.13
N GLY A 92 -3.40 -16.74 8.21
CA GLY A 92 -4.64 -15.95 8.34
C GLY A 92 -4.50 -14.64 9.11
N ARG A 93 -3.33 -14.31 9.64
CA ARG A 93 -3.07 -13.09 10.41
C ARG A 93 -2.16 -12.14 9.66
N VAL A 94 -2.38 -10.85 9.82
CA VAL A 94 -1.47 -9.83 9.29
C VAL A 94 -0.10 -10.00 9.94
N VAL A 95 0.94 -9.96 9.11
CA VAL A 95 2.33 -10.05 9.57
C VAL A 95 2.71 -8.78 10.35
N SER A 96 3.42 -8.93 11.47
CA SER A 96 3.75 -7.84 12.41
C SER A 96 4.46 -6.65 11.75
N GLU A 97 5.33 -6.92 10.80
CA GLU A 97 6.11 -5.93 10.07
C GLU A 97 5.21 -5.05 9.20
N ASP A 98 4.11 -5.60 8.68
CA ASP A 98 3.14 -4.85 7.88
C ASP A 98 2.24 -4.00 8.80
N LEU A 99 1.87 -4.51 9.99
CA LEU A 99 1.16 -3.72 11.02
C LEU A 99 1.98 -2.53 11.49
N ALA A 100 3.26 -2.73 11.84
CA ALA A 100 4.15 -1.65 12.27
C ALA A 100 4.34 -0.58 11.18
N THR A 101 4.27 -0.97 9.90
CA THR A 101 4.32 -0.04 8.77
C THR A 101 3.04 0.78 8.65
N ILE A 102 1.86 0.19 8.91
CA ILE A 102 0.60 0.93 8.97
C ILE A 102 0.66 1.95 10.11
N GLU A 103 0.97 1.51 11.34
CA GLU A 103 1.05 2.39 12.52
C GLU A 103 1.99 3.57 12.27
N THR A 104 3.22 3.31 11.81
CA THR A 104 4.22 4.36 11.56
C THR A 104 3.74 5.40 10.55
N VAL A 105 3.06 4.98 9.48
CA VAL A 105 2.56 5.92 8.47
C VAL A 105 1.37 6.69 9.02
N MET A 106 0.43 6.01 9.69
CA MET A 106 -0.75 6.66 10.25
C MET A 106 -0.38 7.69 11.33
N ASP A 107 0.60 7.40 12.18
CA ASP A 107 1.13 8.33 13.19
C ASP A 107 1.77 9.60 12.59
N SER A 108 2.17 9.55 11.31
CA SER A 108 2.75 10.70 10.60
C SER A 108 1.72 11.58 9.90
N ILE A 109 0.47 11.09 9.80
CA ILE A 109 -0.62 11.80 9.15
C ILE A 109 -1.28 12.69 10.21
N ASP A 110 -1.20 14.00 9.99
CA ASP A 110 -1.82 15.02 10.83
C ASP A 110 -3.32 15.15 10.51
N MET A 111 -4.04 14.02 10.64
CA MET A 111 -5.48 13.91 10.45
C MET A 111 -5.99 12.79 11.36
N GLU A 112 -6.91 13.16 12.25
CA GLU A 112 -7.61 12.21 13.10
C GLU A 112 -8.47 11.27 12.25
N ASP A 113 -8.38 9.96 12.50
CA ASP A 113 -9.13 8.90 11.83
C ASP A 113 -9.05 8.92 10.29
N ALA A 114 -7.87 9.21 9.73
CA ALA A 114 -7.68 9.20 8.28
C ALA A 114 -8.06 7.82 7.68
N PRO A 115 -9.03 7.76 6.75
CA PRO A 115 -9.49 6.49 6.21
C PRO A 115 -8.45 5.86 5.29
N PHE A 116 -8.25 4.55 5.42
CA PHE A 116 -7.36 3.78 4.56
C PHE A 116 -7.98 2.45 4.16
N SER A 117 -7.43 1.86 3.10
CA SER A 117 -7.81 0.54 2.58
C SER A 117 -6.70 -0.46 2.84
N ILE A 118 -7.06 -1.68 3.24
CA ILE A 118 -6.15 -2.82 3.30
C ILE A 118 -6.28 -3.64 2.02
N VAL A 119 -5.15 -3.97 1.42
CA VAL A 119 -5.07 -4.84 0.25
C VAL A 119 -4.26 -6.08 0.59
N ILE A 120 -4.85 -7.25 0.33
CA ILE A 120 -4.19 -8.54 0.51
C ILE A 120 -4.13 -9.21 -0.86
N ASN A 121 -2.97 -9.16 -1.50
CA ASN A 121 -2.80 -9.61 -2.89
C ASN A 121 -2.32 -11.06 -3.02
N ASN A 122 -1.75 -11.64 -1.97
CA ASN A 122 -1.24 -13.01 -1.98
C ASN A 122 -1.94 -13.85 -0.91
N VAL A 123 -3.08 -14.43 -1.28
CA VAL A 123 -3.86 -15.32 -0.41
C VAL A 123 -3.93 -16.70 -1.05
N LYS A 124 -3.53 -17.73 -0.30
CA LYS A 124 -3.72 -19.12 -0.73
C LYS A 124 -5.21 -19.41 -0.88
N LYS A 125 -5.61 -20.14 -1.93
CA LYS A 125 -7.02 -20.47 -2.22
C LYS A 125 -7.80 -20.97 -0.98
N ARG A 126 -7.23 -21.93 -0.24
CA ARG A 126 -7.83 -22.47 1.00
C ARG A 126 -8.08 -21.39 2.06
N GLN A 127 -7.14 -20.47 2.21
CA GLN A 127 -7.23 -19.37 3.16
C GLN A 127 -8.30 -18.36 2.73
N TYR A 128 -8.33 -18.01 1.44
CA TYR A 128 -9.36 -17.16 0.85
C TYR A 128 -10.76 -17.73 1.09
N GLU A 129 -10.98 -19.01 0.77
CA GLU A 129 -12.26 -19.69 1.00
C GLU A 129 -12.68 -19.64 2.49
N THR A 130 -11.72 -19.82 3.40
CA THR A 130 -11.97 -19.78 4.85
C THR A 130 -12.34 -18.37 5.32
N MET A 131 -11.65 -17.34 4.81
CA MET A 131 -11.96 -15.94 5.10
C MET A 131 -13.35 -15.57 4.56
N MET A 132 -13.69 -15.99 3.34
CA MET A 132 -14.97 -15.66 2.70
C MET A 132 -16.16 -16.32 3.39
N LYS A 133 -16.01 -17.52 3.97
CA LYS A 133 -17.04 -18.12 4.83
C LYS A 133 -17.36 -17.27 6.06
N LYS A 134 -16.38 -16.50 6.56
CA LYS A 134 -16.54 -15.58 7.70
C LYS A 134 -16.86 -14.14 7.28
N ALA A 135 -16.83 -13.82 5.98
CA ALA A 135 -17.06 -12.48 5.42
C ALA A 135 -18.30 -11.73 5.96
N PRO A 136 -19.46 -12.38 6.22
CA PRO A 136 -20.62 -11.70 6.81
C PRO A 136 -20.35 -11.07 8.18
N SER A 137 -19.27 -11.49 8.86
CA SER A 137 -18.83 -10.93 10.15
C SER A 137 -17.96 -9.68 9.99
N PHE A 138 -17.35 -9.48 8.82
CA PHE A 138 -16.45 -8.36 8.53
C PHE A 138 -17.16 -7.19 7.82
N SER A 139 -18.29 -7.44 7.17
CA SER A 139 -19.12 -6.40 6.52
C SER A 139 -19.99 -5.59 7.49
N LYS A 140 -19.80 -5.77 8.81
CA LYS A 140 -20.56 -5.11 9.88
C LYS A 140 -19.71 -4.12 10.69
N LEU A 141 -18.47 -3.87 10.27
CA LEU A 141 -17.61 -2.83 10.83
C LEU A 141 -17.74 -1.56 10.00
#